data_AF-A0A7E6CLW6-F1
#
_entry.id   AF-A0A7E6CLW6-F1
#
_cell.length_a   1.000
_cell.length_b   1.000
_cell.length_c   1.000
_cell.angle_alpha   90.00
_cell.angle_beta   90.00
_cell.angle_gamma   90.00
#
_symmetry.space_group_name_H-M   'P 1'
#
loop_
_entity.id
_entity.type
_entity.pdbx_description
1 polymer ?
#
loop_
_entity_poly.entity_id
_entity_poly.type
_entity_poly.pdbx_seq_one_letter_code
_entity_poly.pdbx_strand_id
1 'polypeptide(L)'
;MASPSPRSSSFATTSRTPLRPSKVTIDDSCQTEADNTQEQEKQKRKLSQKQKTLVTKLRKNLAEEYLRYLSERDARKILIADLNELRYQREDMSLAQSPGVWGEDPVKLTLALKMTRQDLARTQMELNTMKANFGDVVPRRDFEMQEKTNKDLQEQLDSLRDDYEEVRKEHEILLQLHMSTVKERDQFYSELQEIQRTSTPRPNWTKCESVVAGGPDRWHMLAEGKNSDQLVDVLLEEIGEMLLQEKDFFPGLGYGESVPPFLRVDGVVENKKPTKKDVVNLLKDAWKERLAEEQKEKFSDFFFSFLERRFGPADAMAWAYTVFENIKLFHSNEIMSQFYAVLMEKMSESVYVKHKETISQLLKEMTNADSQNEGLLTMEQFSTVLRSIFPFKKEEKIQELMEAAGWQLSSNADWLSYQSLFTEDEEGQVTPFMRMLWEQYVEEKDEYLQELKQDLGLELYEKVTLPKVREALMTIDPSLDKQTLNSYLSQAFQLPLTELPEESEEKEEDIMIKLQTVLERLQMIDIRRRGPREQEPTS
;
A
#
# COMPACT_ATOMS: atom_id res chain seq x y z
N MET A 1 -56.97 -8.05 -64.45
CA MET A 1 -57.50 -6.78 -64.97
C MET A 1 -57.55 -5.78 -63.84
N ALA A 2 -57.12 -4.54 -64.12
CA ALA A 2 -57.43 -3.27 -63.48
C ALA A 2 -57.38 -3.13 -61.93
N SER A 3 -56.52 -2.18 -61.51
CA SER A 3 -56.57 -1.19 -60.42
C SER A 3 -57.88 -1.07 -59.61
N PRO A 4 -57.90 -0.62 -58.32
CA PRO A 4 -57.30 0.66 -57.88
C PRO A 4 -56.78 0.76 -56.42
N SER A 5 -56.03 1.84 -56.15
CA SER A 5 -55.63 2.41 -54.83
C SER A 5 -56.85 2.79 -53.95
N PRO A 6 -56.78 3.07 -52.60
CA PRO A 6 -55.67 3.69 -51.83
C PRO A 6 -55.54 3.33 -50.29
N ARG A 7 -54.60 4.05 -49.61
CA ARG A 7 -54.49 4.39 -48.16
C ARG A 7 -53.59 3.59 -47.17
N SER A 8 -52.70 4.40 -46.55
CA SER A 8 -52.22 4.47 -45.14
C SER A 8 -51.18 3.51 -44.53
N SER A 9 -50.25 4.18 -43.82
CA SER A 9 -49.46 3.84 -42.61
C SER A 9 -48.22 2.93 -42.66
N SER A 10 -47.08 3.59 -42.38
CA SER A 10 -46.10 3.31 -41.32
C SER A 10 -44.94 2.31 -41.50
N PHE A 11 -43.80 2.77 -40.93
CA PHE A 11 -42.54 2.14 -40.52
C PHE A 11 -41.40 1.90 -41.53
N ALA A 12 -40.41 2.80 -41.41
CA ALA A 12 -39.01 2.56 -41.06
C ALA A 12 -37.99 2.00 -42.08
N THR A 13 -36.83 2.66 -42.04
CA THR A 13 -35.45 2.13 -42.04
C THR A 13 -34.60 2.29 -43.31
N THR A 14 -33.48 3.03 -43.12
CA THR A 14 -32.15 2.95 -43.78
C THR A 14 -32.06 3.22 -45.29
N SER A 15 -31.01 3.82 -45.84
CA SER A 15 -29.72 4.34 -45.37
C SER A 15 -29.12 5.11 -46.55
N ARG A 16 -28.42 6.22 -46.31
CA ARG A 16 -27.54 6.81 -47.33
C ARG A 16 -26.33 7.46 -46.68
N THR A 17 -25.17 6.90 -46.99
CA THR A 17 -23.82 7.45 -46.84
C THR A 17 -23.74 8.88 -47.38
N PRO A 18 -22.82 9.71 -46.85
CA PRO A 18 -21.63 9.98 -47.65
C PRO A 18 -20.32 10.13 -46.85
N LEU A 19 -19.24 10.17 -47.63
CA LEU A 19 -17.83 10.14 -47.29
C LEU A 19 -17.33 11.28 -46.39
N ARG A 20 -16.27 10.93 -45.65
CA ARG A 20 -15.34 11.75 -44.87
C ARG A 20 -14.71 12.88 -45.70
N PRO A 21 -14.26 13.95 -45.00
CA PRO A 21 -12.82 14.19 -45.01
C PRO A 21 -12.20 14.34 -43.61
N SER A 22 -10.97 13.85 -43.56
CA SER A 22 -9.86 14.01 -42.61
C SER A 22 -9.99 15.07 -41.52
N LYS A 23 -9.92 14.62 -40.25
CA LYS A 23 -9.65 15.48 -39.09
C LYS A 23 -8.14 15.50 -38.83
N VAL A 24 -7.58 16.69 -38.99
CA VAL A 24 -6.24 17.10 -38.55
C VAL A 24 -6.22 17.06 -37.02
N THR A 25 -5.20 16.43 -36.46
CA THR A 25 -4.84 16.48 -35.03
C THR A 25 -4.41 17.91 -34.72
N ILE A 26 -5.17 18.62 -33.88
CA ILE A 26 -4.82 19.96 -33.36
C ILE A 26 -4.46 19.77 -31.88
N ASP A 27 -3.33 20.34 -31.51
CA ASP A 27 -2.64 20.30 -30.22
C ASP A 27 -3.53 20.41 -28.98
N ASP A 28 -3.36 19.46 -28.05
CA ASP A 28 -3.99 19.45 -26.71
C ASP A 28 -3.48 20.60 -25.80
N SER A 29 -2.41 21.33 -26.19
CA SER A 29 -1.97 22.54 -25.46
C SER A 29 -2.94 23.72 -25.62
N CYS A 30 -3.67 23.78 -26.73
CA CYS A 30 -4.55 24.90 -27.05
C CYS A 30 -5.91 24.82 -26.30
N GLN A 31 -6.29 23.62 -25.83
CA GLN A 31 -7.52 23.41 -25.05
C GLN A 31 -7.35 23.81 -23.58
N THR A 32 -6.18 23.58 -22.99
CA THR A 32 -5.88 23.94 -21.59
C THR A 32 -5.76 25.46 -21.38
N GLU A 33 -5.26 26.21 -22.37
CA GLU A 33 -5.27 27.68 -22.34
C GLU A 33 -6.69 28.26 -22.47
N ALA A 34 -7.55 27.63 -23.29
CA ALA A 34 -8.94 28.05 -23.44
C ALA A 34 -9.75 27.83 -22.15
N ASP A 35 -9.55 26.70 -21.47
CA ASP A 35 -10.23 26.37 -20.21
C ASP A 35 -9.76 27.27 -19.05
N ASN A 36 -8.45 27.55 -18.96
CA ASN A 36 -7.91 28.50 -17.98
C ASN A 36 -8.44 29.93 -18.18
N THR A 37 -8.62 30.34 -19.44
CA THR A 37 -9.21 31.65 -19.78
C THR A 37 -10.69 31.71 -19.40
N GLN A 38 -11.43 30.60 -19.60
CA GLN A 38 -12.84 30.48 -19.19
C GLN A 38 -13.01 30.53 -17.67
N GLU A 39 -12.12 29.89 -16.90
CA GLU A 39 -12.16 29.89 -15.44
C GLU A 39 -11.84 31.30 -14.88
N GLN A 40 -10.88 32.02 -15.47
CA GLN A 40 -10.59 33.41 -15.12
C GLN A 40 -11.77 34.35 -15.42
N GLU A 41 -12.46 34.18 -16.56
CA GLU A 41 -13.69 34.94 -16.84
C GLU A 41 -14.79 34.65 -15.82
N LYS A 42 -14.95 33.39 -15.42
CA LYS A 42 -15.94 32.97 -14.42
C LYS A 42 -15.64 33.58 -13.05
N GLN A 43 -14.37 33.67 -12.66
CA GLN A 43 -13.94 34.37 -11.44
C GLN A 43 -14.19 35.88 -11.52
N LYS A 44 -13.86 36.54 -12.64
CA LYS A 44 -14.15 37.97 -12.86
C LYS A 44 -15.66 38.26 -12.80
N ARG A 45 -16.50 37.38 -13.36
CA ARG A 45 -17.97 37.49 -13.27
C ARG A 45 -18.46 37.36 -11.83
N LYS A 46 -17.95 36.39 -11.07
CA LYS A 46 -18.27 36.23 -9.62
C LYS A 46 -17.88 37.47 -8.82
N LEU A 47 -16.70 38.04 -9.06
CA LEU A 47 -16.24 39.25 -8.38
C LEU A 47 -17.11 40.47 -8.72
N SER A 48 -17.45 40.66 -10.00
CA SER A 48 -18.35 41.71 -10.46
C SER A 48 -19.76 41.57 -9.85
N GLN A 49 -20.26 40.35 -9.71
CA GLN A 49 -21.57 40.08 -9.10
C GLN A 49 -21.56 40.39 -7.60
N LYS A 50 -20.49 40.06 -6.87
CA LYS A 50 -20.28 40.45 -5.47
C LYS A 50 -20.22 41.97 -5.30
N GLN A 51 -19.50 42.67 -6.17
CA GLN A 51 -19.41 44.13 -6.13
C GLN A 51 -20.77 44.78 -6.38
N LYS A 52 -21.55 44.26 -7.35
CA LYS A 52 -22.93 44.71 -7.59
C LYS A 52 -23.83 44.50 -6.37
N THR A 53 -23.74 43.35 -5.69
CA THR A 53 -24.55 43.10 -4.46
C THR A 53 -24.14 44.00 -3.29
N LEU A 54 -22.85 44.33 -3.15
CA LEU A 54 -22.41 45.29 -2.13
C LEU A 54 -22.93 46.70 -2.42
N VAL A 55 -22.85 47.14 -3.67
CA VAL A 55 -23.36 48.46 -4.07
C VAL A 55 -24.89 48.55 -3.86
N THR A 56 -25.65 47.49 -4.14
CA THR A 56 -27.10 47.50 -3.90
C THR A 56 -27.43 47.52 -2.40
N LYS A 57 -26.70 46.78 -1.56
CA LYS A 57 -26.84 46.84 -0.09
C LYS A 57 -26.54 48.24 0.45
N LEU A 58 -25.44 48.86 0.01
CA LEU A 58 -25.08 50.22 0.44
C LEU A 58 -26.12 51.25 0.02
N ARG A 59 -26.67 51.15 -1.19
CA ARG A 59 -27.77 52.03 -1.65
C ARG A 59 -29.03 51.85 -0.81
N LYS A 60 -29.37 50.60 -0.44
CA LYS A 60 -30.52 50.31 0.42
C LYS A 60 -30.34 50.90 1.82
N ASN A 61 -29.19 50.67 2.44
CA ASN A 61 -28.88 51.21 3.77
C ASN A 61 -28.89 52.74 3.79
N LEU A 62 -28.34 53.37 2.75
CA LEU A 62 -28.37 54.83 2.60
C LEU A 62 -29.82 55.34 2.51
N ALA A 63 -30.68 54.68 1.74
CA ALA A 63 -32.09 55.06 1.61
C ALA A 63 -32.86 54.90 2.94
N GLU A 64 -32.58 53.84 3.70
CA GLU A 64 -33.17 53.62 5.03
C GLU A 64 -32.74 54.71 6.03
N GLU A 65 -31.46 55.09 6.03
CA GLU A 65 -30.96 56.20 6.86
C GLU A 65 -31.58 57.55 6.46
N TYR A 66 -31.73 57.84 5.17
CA TYR A 66 -32.46 59.04 4.72
C TYR A 66 -33.91 59.07 5.20
N LEU A 67 -34.60 57.92 5.20
CA LEU A 67 -35.98 57.82 5.64
C LEU A 67 -36.10 58.01 7.16
N ARG A 68 -35.15 57.45 7.94
CA ARG A 68 -35.04 57.69 9.38
C ARG A 68 -34.87 59.18 9.69
N TYR A 69 -33.96 59.86 9.01
CA TYR A 69 -33.74 61.30 9.18
C TYR A 69 -35.00 62.14 8.89
N LEU A 70 -35.75 61.79 7.84
CA LEU A 70 -37.01 62.46 7.53
C LEU A 70 -38.05 62.26 8.64
N SER A 71 -38.21 61.01 9.11
CA SER A 71 -39.15 60.69 10.18
C SER A 71 -38.81 61.40 11.49
N GLU A 72 -37.53 61.48 11.84
CA GLU A 72 -37.06 62.16 13.05
C GLU A 72 -37.26 63.67 12.93
N ARG A 73 -36.99 64.25 11.75
CA ARG A 73 -37.23 65.67 11.48
C ARG A 73 -38.72 66.02 11.63
N ASP A 74 -39.60 65.18 11.09
CA ASP A 74 -41.04 65.42 11.16
C ASP A 74 -41.57 65.24 12.59
N ALA A 75 -41.07 64.25 13.35
CA ALA A 75 -41.36 64.12 14.78
C ALA A 75 -40.91 65.34 15.60
N ARG A 76 -39.72 65.88 15.32
CA ARG A 76 -39.23 67.12 15.97
C ARG A 76 -40.11 68.33 15.67
N LYS A 77 -40.66 68.44 14.46
CA LYS A 77 -41.61 69.50 14.12
C LYS A 77 -42.90 69.40 14.92
N ILE A 78 -43.44 68.19 15.10
CA ILE A 78 -44.64 67.95 15.90
C ILE A 78 -44.37 68.34 17.36
N LEU A 79 -43.26 67.89 17.95
CA LEU A 79 -42.92 68.23 19.33
C LEU A 79 -42.76 69.75 19.56
N ILE A 80 -42.20 70.48 18.59
CA ILE A 80 -42.08 71.95 18.68
C ILE A 80 -43.46 72.61 18.61
N ALA A 81 -44.37 72.09 17.77
CA ALA A 81 -45.75 72.58 17.70
C ALA A 81 -46.48 72.37 19.03
N ASP A 82 -46.41 71.16 19.60
CA ASP A 82 -47.02 70.82 20.89
C ASP A 82 -46.46 71.69 22.03
N LEU A 83 -45.14 71.93 22.05
CA LEU A 83 -44.49 72.80 23.04
C LEU A 83 -44.99 74.24 22.97
N ASN A 84 -45.24 74.75 21.76
CA ASN A 84 -45.78 76.09 21.56
C ASN A 84 -47.26 76.15 21.99
N GLU A 85 -48.05 75.13 21.66
CA GLU A 85 -49.45 75.05 22.07
C GLU A 85 -49.60 75.00 23.61
N LEU A 86 -48.75 74.22 24.29
CA LEU A 86 -48.70 74.20 25.75
C LEU A 86 -48.28 75.55 26.37
N ARG A 87 -47.41 76.32 25.69
CA ARG A 87 -47.07 77.68 26.12
C ARG A 87 -48.27 78.62 26.01
N TYR A 88 -48.99 78.58 24.89
CA TYR A 88 -50.21 79.38 24.70
C TYR A 88 -51.29 79.01 25.73
N GLN A 89 -51.52 77.71 25.96
CA GLN A 89 -52.48 77.26 26.97
C GLN A 89 -52.11 77.71 28.39
N ARG A 90 -50.82 77.71 28.75
CA ARG A 90 -50.35 78.22 30.05
C ARG A 90 -50.57 79.73 30.18
N GLU A 91 -50.27 80.50 29.12
CA GLU A 91 -50.48 81.95 29.13
C GLU A 91 -51.98 82.30 29.24
N ASP A 92 -52.85 81.63 28.49
CA ASP A 92 -54.31 81.80 28.56
C ASP A 92 -54.88 81.46 29.95
N MET A 93 -54.37 80.39 30.57
CA MET A 93 -54.79 79.97 31.91
C MET A 93 -54.30 80.92 33.01
N SER A 94 -53.18 81.62 32.78
CA SER A 94 -52.70 82.69 33.65
C SER A 94 -53.52 83.97 33.52
N LEU A 95 -54.05 84.27 32.33
CA LEU A 95 -54.90 85.43 32.06
C LEU A 95 -56.34 85.24 32.58
N ALA A 96 -56.82 84.00 32.70
CA ALA A 96 -58.14 83.68 33.23
C ALA A 96 -58.23 83.76 34.78
N GLN A 97 -57.11 83.90 35.50
CA GLN A 97 -57.12 84.06 36.96
C GLN A 97 -57.14 85.55 37.35
N SER A 98 -58.33 86.14 37.43
CA SER A 98 -58.53 87.40 38.16
C SER A 98 -58.75 87.11 39.66
N PRO A 99 -58.01 87.75 40.58
CA PRO A 99 -58.20 87.55 42.02
C PRO A 99 -59.31 88.45 42.57
N GLY A 100 -60.25 87.85 43.30
CA GLY A 100 -60.97 88.55 44.37
C GLY A 100 -62.49 88.65 44.28
N VAL A 101 -63.13 87.91 45.21
CA VAL A 101 -64.35 88.26 45.96
C VAL A 101 -65.65 88.38 45.16
N TRP A 102 -66.67 87.58 45.48
CA TRP A 102 -68.01 88.01 45.90
C TRP A 102 -68.74 86.78 46.45
N GLY A 103 -69.39 86.96 47.62
CA GLY A 103 -70.01 85.91 48.42
C GLY A 103 -70.78 84.88 47.61
N GLU A 104 -70.49 83.61 47.88
CA GLU A 104 -71.11 82.48 47.20
C GLU A 104 -72.59 82.39 47.58
N ASP A 105 -73.43 82.71 46.60
CA ASP A 105 -74.85 82.41 46.57
C ASP A 105 -75.10 80.96 47.01
N PRO A 106 -76.01 80.69 47.98
CA PRO A 106 -76.38 79.33 48.38
C PRO A 106 -76.71 78.43 47.19
N VAL A 107 -77.27 78.99 46.11
CA VAL A 107 -77.55 78.27 44.87
C VAL A 107 -76.26 77.84 44.16
N LYS A 108 -75.21 78.67 44.14
CA LYS A 108 -73.89 78.31 43.59
C LYS A 108 -73.21 77.22 44.40
N LEU A 109 -73.26 77.28 45.73
CA LEU A 109 -72.74 76.21 46.57
C LEU A 109 -73.52 74.90 46.37
N THR A 110 -74.83 74.98 46.22
CA THR A 110 -75.67 73.80 45.92
C THR A 110 -75.36 73.23 44.54
N LEU A 111 -75.13 74.09 43.54
CA LEU A 111 -74.73 73.70 42.20
C LEU A 111 -73.32 73.09 42.18
N ALA A 112 -72.36 73.68 42.90
CA ALA A 112 -71.01 73.17 43.04
C ALA A 112 -70.99 71.83 43.78
N LEU A 113 -71.78 71.67 44.85
CA LEU A 113 -71.93 70.41 45.58
C LEU A 113 -72.59 69.33 44.70
N LYS A 114 -73.56 69.72 43.86
CA LYS A 114 -74.13 68.82 42.85
C LYS A 114 -73.10 68.43 41.81
N MET A 115 -72.29 69.38 41.32
CA MET A 115 -71.21 69.14 40.37
C MET A 115 -70.16 68.20 40.98
N THR A 116 -69.70 68.44 42.20
CA THR A 116 -68.69 67.61 42.87
C THR A 116 -69.22 66.22 43.18
N ARG A 117 -70.51 66.05 43.53
CA ARG A 117 -71.12 64.72 43.64
C ARG A 117 -71.18 63.99 42.30
N GLN A 118 -71.47 64.72 41.23
CA GLN A 118 -71.54 64.16 39.89
C GLN A 118 -70.15 63.80 39.34
N ASP A 119 -69.14 64.61 39.62
CA ASP A 119 -67.75 64.37 39.28
C ASP A 119 -67.15 63.25 40.14
N LEU A 120 -67.52 63.18 41.43
CA LEU A 120 -67.16 62.05 42.30
C LEU A 120 -67.77 60.76 41.76
N ALA A 121 -69.05 60.77 41.37
CA ALA A 121 -69.67 59.60 40.74
C ALA A 121 -69.00 59.23 39.41
N ARG A 122 -68.64 60.21 38.58
CA ARG A 122 -67.93 60.00 37.32
C ARG A 122 -66.55 59.38 37.54
N THR A 123 -65.77 59.93 38.47
CA THR A 123 -64.43 59.41 38.80
C THR A 123 -64.49 58.05 39.49
N GLN A 124 -65.49 57.77 40.33
CA GLN A 124 -65.70 56.44 40.89
C GLN A 124 -66.11 55.42 39.82
N MET A 125 -66.91 55.84 38.84
CA MET A 125 -67.27 55.01 37.69
C MET A 125 -66.03 54.74 36.84
N GLU A 126 -65.26 55.76 36.48
CA GLU A 126 -63.98 55.61 35.75
C GLU A 126 -62.98 54.74 36.52
N LEU A 127 -62.88 54.88 37.84
CA LEU A 127 -62.01 54.07 38.68
C LEU A 127 -62.49 52.61 38.75
N ASN A 128 -63.80 52.37 38.79
CA ASN A 128 -64.36 51.02 38.73
C ASN A 128 -64.19 50.42 37.34
N THR A 129 -64.33 51.21 36.27
CA THR A 129 -64.06 50.79 34.89
C THR A 129 -62.57 50.48 34.70
N MET A 130 -61.67 51.31 35.22
CA MET A 130 -60.23 51.03 35.25
C MET A 130 -59.95 49.75 36.06
N LYS A 131 -60.51 49.60 37.26
CA LYS A 131 -60.33 48.38 38.07
C LYS A 131 -60.88 47.12 37.40
N ALA A 132 -61.96 47.22 36.62
CA ALA A 132 -62.49 46.11 35.85
C ALA A 132 -61.61 45.81 34.61
N ASN A 133 -61.19 46.84 33.89
CA ASN A 133 -60.35 46.72 32.69
C ASN A 133 -58.92 46.25 33.02
N PHE A 134 -58.40 46.60 34.21
CA PHE A 134 -57.06 46.26 34.69
C PHE A 134 -57.06 45.23 35.84
N GLY A 135 -58.23 44.70 36.23
CA GLY A 135 -58.33 43.63 37.22
C GLY A 135 -57.83 42.29 36.70
N ASP A 136 -57.83 42.14 35.37
CA ASP A 136 -57.40 40.97 34.59
C ASP A 136 -56.09 41.23 33.81
N VAL A 137 -55.20 42.08 34.34
CA VAL A 137 -53.82 42.15 33.82
C VAL A 137 -53.12 40.85 34.22
N VAL A 138 -52.63 40.13 33.22
CA VAL A 138 -51.96 38.81 33.27
C VAL A 138 -51.57 38.41 34.69
N PRO A 139 -52.28 37.45 35.31
CA PRO A 139 -51.95 36.97 36.63
C PRO A 139 -50.45 36.70 36.71
N ARG A 140 -49.77 37.22 37.73
CA ARG A 140 -48.32 37.10 37.89
C ARG A 140 -47.79 35.67 37.65
N ARG A 141 -48.62 34.66 37.93
CA ARG A 141 -48.39 33.24 37.61
C ARG A 141 -48.23 32.97 36.11
N ASP A 142 -49.07 33.54 35.25
CA ASP A 142 -49.02 33.33 33.80
C ASP A 142 -47.84 34.07 33.18
N PHE A 143 -47.49 35.24 33.73
CA PHE A 143 -46.25 35.94 33.37
C PHE A 143 -45.01 35.13 33.76
N GLU A 144 -44.94 34.64 35.02
CA GLU A 144 -43.85 33.80 35.49
C GLU A 144 -43.78 32.47 34.71
N MET A 145 -44.93 31.93 34.28
CA MET A 145 -44.99 30.75 33.42
C MET A 145 -44.46 31.05 32.02
N GLN A 146 -44.88 32.16 31.39
CA GLN A 146 -44.38 32.57 30.08
C GLN A 146 -42.89 32.93 30.11
N GLU A 147 -42.42 33.53 31.20
CA GLU A 147 -41.00 33.83 31.40
C GLU A 147 -40.17 32.55 31.50
N LYS A 148 -40.67 31.52 32.21
CA LYS A 148 -40.04 30.20 32.22
C LYS A 148 -40.03 29.57 30.83
N THR A 149 -41.15 29.54 30.13
CA THR A 149 -41.19 28.97 28.77
C THR A 149 -40.27 29.70 27.80
N ASN A 150 -40.15 31.02 27.90
CA ASN A 150 -39.22 31.77 27.07
C ASN A 150 -37.76 31.47 27.41
N LYS A 151 -37.43 31.26 28.69
CA LYS A 151 -36.09 30.81 29.10
C LYS A 151 -35.80 29.41 28.57
N ASP A 152 -36.72 28.47 28.73
CA ASP A 152 -36.58 27.10 28.21
C ASP A 152 -36.41 27.09 26.68
N LEU A 153 -37.22 27.90 25.96
CA LEU A 153 -37.09 28.05 24.50
C LEU A 153 -35.77 28.71 24.09
N GLN A 154 -35.28 29.67 24.88
CA GLN A 154 -34.00 30.31 24.62
C GLN A 154 -32.85 29.31 24.79
N GLU A 155 -32.88 28.49 25.85
CA GLU A 155 -31.91 27.43 26.07
C GLU A 155 -31.94 26.39 24.93
N GLN A 156 -33.13 26.01 24.46
CA GLN A 156 -33.27 25.12 23.29
C GLN A 156 -32.73 25.73 22.00
N LEU A 157 -32.96 27.03 21.77
CA LEU A 157 -32.41 27.73 20.60
C LEU A 157 -30.88 27.84 20.68
N ASP A 158 -30.35 28.01 21.89
CA ASP A 158 -28.92 28.06 22.11
C ASP A 158 -28.28 26.68 21.87
N SER A 159 -28.88 25.59 22.36
CA SER A 159 -28.40 24.23 22.09
C SER A 159 -28.48 23.86 20.60
N LEU A 160 -29.59 24.16 19.93
CA LEU A 160 -29.76 23.93 18.49
C LEU A 160 -28.75 24.71 17.64
N ARG A 161 -28.37 25.91 18.09
CA ARG A 161 -27.34 26.70 17.41
C ARG A 161 -25.97 26.05 17.55
N ASP A 162 -25.64 25.54 18.73
CA ASP A 162 -24.37 24.84 18.98
C ASP A 162 -24.29 23.55 18.15
N ASP A 163 -25.37 22.75 18.11
CA ASP A 163 -25.47 21.55 17.27
C ASP A 163 -25.30 21.89 15.77
N TYR A 164 -25.92 22.98 15.31
CA TYR A 164 -25.78 23.43 13.92
C TYR A 164 -24.34 23.85 13.59
N GLU A 165 -23.64 24.50 14.53
CA GLU A 165 -22.23 24.84 14.35
C GLU A 165 -21.34 23.61 14.31
N GLU A 166 -21.63 22.58 15.10
CA GLU A 166 -20.92 21.30 15.08
C GLU A 166 -21.10 20.59 13.74
N VAL A 167 -22.35 20.39 13.29
CA VAL A 167 -22.66 19.76 11.99
C VAL A 167 -22.00 20.54 10.84
N ARG A 168 -21.95 21.87 10.93
CA ARG A 168 -21.28 22.69 9.91
C ARG A 168 -19.77 22.43 9.87
N LYS A 169 -19.11 22.25 11.02
CA LYS A 169 -17.68 21.91 11.09
C LYS A 169 -17.42 20.52 10.53
N GLU A 170 -18.25 19.53 10.90
CA GLU A 170 -18.16 18.17 10.36
C GLU A 170 -18.33 18.15 8.85
N HIS A 171 -19.31 18.90 8.32
CA HIS A 171 -19.53 19.01 6.89
C HIS A 171 -18.32 19.60 6.16
N GLU A 172 -17.67 20.63 6.72
CA GLU A 172 -16.46 21.23 6.16
C GLU A 172 -15.30 20.23 6.14
N ILE A 173 -15.09 19.48 7.22
CA ILE A 173 -14.07 18.43 7.31
C ILE A 173 -14.35 17.34 6.27
N LEU A 174 -15.60 16.89 6.16
CA LEU A 174 -16.00 15.87 5.19
C LEU A 174 -15.81 16.36 3.75
N LEU A 175 -16.06 17.63 3.48
CA LEU A 175 -15.84 18.24 2.17
C LEU A 175 -14.35 18.28 1.81
N GLN A 176 -13.49 18.59 2.78
CA GLN A 176 -12.03 18.57 2.60
C GLN A 176 -11.52 17.15 2.32
N LEU A 177 -12.00 16.16 3.07
CA LEU A 177 -11.66 14.76 2.87
C LEU A 177 -12.15 14.26 1.50
N HIS A 178 -13.37 14.60 1.10
CA HIS A 178 -13.86 14.27 -0.25
C HIS A 178 -12.98 14.88 -1.34
N MET A 179 -12.54 16.14 -1.17
CA MET A 179 -11.63 16.79 -2.11
C MET A 179 -10.25 16.13 -2.18
N SER A 180 -9.69 15.63 -1.06
CA SER A 180 -8.42 14.89 -1.09
C SER A 180 -8.57 13.54 -1.78
N THR A 181 -9.61 12.77 -1.44
CA THR A 181 -9.87 11.46 -2.06
C THR A 181 -10.10 11.57 -3.57
N VAL A 182 -10.79 12.62 -4.03
CA VAL A 182 -10.96 12.87 -5.47
C VAL A 182 -9.62 13.15 -6.16
N LYS A 183 -8.73 13.91 -5.52
CA LYS A 183 -7.39 14.18 -6.07
C LYS A 183 -6.54 12.91 -6.14
N GLU A 184 -6.54 12.10 -5.09
CA GLU A 184 -5.82 10.81 -5.07
C GLU A 184 -6.33 9.88 -6.17
N ARG A 185 -7.65 9.78 -6.35
CA ARG A 185 -8.24 9.02 -7.45
C ARG A 185 -7.74 9.51 -8.82
N ASP A 186 -7.72 10.82 -9.05
CA ASP A 186 -7.30 11.39 -10.33
C ASP A 186 -5.79 11.21 -10.58
N GLN A 187 -4.98 11.23 -9.52
CA GLN A 187 -3.56 10.88 -9.56
C GLN A 187 -3.37 9.41 -9.96
N PHE A 188 -4.01 8.47 -9.24
CA PHE A 188 -3.93 7.05 -9.57
C PHE A 188 -4.42 6.74 -10.98
N TYR A 189 -5.48 7.41 -11.46
CA TYR A 189 -5.96 7.25 -12.83
C TYR A 189 -4.91 7.70 -13.87
N SER A 190 -4.22 8.80 -13.58
CA SER A 190 -3.16 9.33 -14.44
C SER A 190 -1.93 8.41 -14.48
N GLU A 191 -1.49 7.93 -13.31
CA GLU A 191 -0.40 6.95 -13.17
C GLU A 191 -0.72 5.64 -13.90
N LEU A 192 -1.93 5.11 -13.76
CA LEU A 192 -2.36 3.92 -14.49
C LEU A 192 -2.33 4.13 -16.01
N GLN A 193 -2.76 5.29 -16.49
CA GLN A 193 -2.73 5.60 -17.92
C GLN A 193 -1.29 5.73 -18.44
N GLU A 194 -0.38 6.30 -17.64
CA GLU A 194 1.03 6.40 -17.97
C GLU A 194 1.67 5.01 -18.05
N ILE A 195 1.47 4.16 -17.03
CA ILE A 195 1.92 2.77 -17.01
C ILE A 195 1.40 2.02 -18.24
N GLN A 196 0.12 2.17 -18.60
CA GLN A 196 -0.43 1.53 -19.81
C GLN A 196 0.23 1.99 -21.11
N ARG A 197 0.64 3.26 -21.21
CA ARG A 197 1.33 3.79 -22.40
C ARG A 197 2.78 3.32 -22.48
N THR A 198 3.45 3.19 -21.35
CA THR A 198 4.87 2.80 -21.29
C THR A 198 5.09 1.30 -21.22
N SER A 199 4.07 0.50 -20.87
CA SER A 199 4.19 -0.95 -20.81
C SER A 199 4.26 -1.54 -22.22
N THR A 200 5.30 -2.34 -22.48
CA THR A 200 5.28 -3.28 -23.59
C THR A 200 4.11 -4.26 -23.40
N PRO A 201 3.28 -4.52 -24.42
CA PRO A 201 2.16 -5.44 -24.30
C PRO A 201 2.67 -6.83 -23.89
N ARG A 202 2.02 -7.43 -22.88
CA ARG A 202 2.39 -8.77 -22.40
C ARG A 202 2.35 -9.77 -23.55
N PRO A 203 3.32 -10.72 -23.62
CA PRO A 203 3.30 -11.77 -24.62
C PRO A 203 1.98 -12.56 -24.59
N ASN A 204 1.49 -12.93 -25.77
CA ASN A 204 0.34 -13.82 -25.84
C ASN A 204 0.80 -15.28 -25.69
N TRP A 205 0.72 -15.79 -24.46
CA TRP A 205 1.21 -17.12 -24.08
C TRP A 205 0.47 -18.29 -24.74
N THR A 206 -0.76 -18.10 -25.23
CA THR A 206 -1.51 -19.16 -25.93
C THR A 206 -0.84 -19.59 -27.23
N LYS A 207 0.03 -18.76 -27.82
CA LYS A 207 0.82 -19.14 -28.99
C LYS A 207 1.81 -20.28 -28.71
N CYS A 208 2.28 -20.40 -27.46
CA CYS A 208 3.30 -21.36 -27.08
C CYS A 208 2.76 -22.80 -27.05
N GLU A 209 1.45 -22.99 -26.90
CA GLU A 209 0.77 -24.30 -26.97
C GLU A 209 1.10 -25.09 -28.24
N SER A 210 1.35 -24.39 -29.34
CA SER A 210 1.66 -24.99 -30.64
C SER A 210 3.15 -25.21 -30.92
N VAL A 211 4.03 -24.60 -30.12
CA VAL A 211 5.49 -24.59 -30.33
C VAL A 211 6.19 -25.55 -29.38
N VAL A 212 5.69 -25.68 -28.15
CA VAL A 212 6.27 -26.54 -27.12
C VAL A 212 6.00 -28.01 -27.44
N ALA A 213 7.05 -28.83 -27.34
CA ALA A 213 6.95 -30.27 -27.51
C ALA A 213 5.99 -30.87 -26.47
N GLY A 214 5.08 -31.76 -26.89
CA GLY A 214 4.05 -32.33 -26.00
C GLY A 214 2.70 -31.59 -26.03
N GLY A 215 2.58 -30.50 -26.80
CA GLY A 215 1.30 -29.87 -27.12
C GLY A 215 0.68 -29.02 -26.00
N PRO A 216 -0.62 -28.65 -26.13
CA PRO A 216 -1.27 -27.70 -25.23
C PRO A 216 -1.32 -28.20 -23.78
N ASP A 217 -1.55 -29.50 -23.57
CA ASP A 217 -1.66 -30.08 -22.24
C ASP A 217 -0.35 -29.94 -21.45
N ARG A 218 0.80 -30.18 -22.10
CA ARG A 218 2.12 -29.99 -21.48
C ARG A 218 2.39 -28.52 -21.20
N TRP A 219 2.03 -27.61 -22.12
CA TRP A 219 2.17 -26.18 -21.87
C TRP A 219 1.31 -25.70 -20.70
N HIS A 220 0.07 -26.17 -20.59
CA HIS A 220 -0.79 -25.82 -19.45
C HIS A 220 -0.21 -26.28 -18.12
N MET A 221 0.31 -27.52 -18.05
CA MET A 221 1.01 -28.01 -16.85
C MET A 221 2.24 -27.16 -16.52
N LEU A 222 3.04 -26.80 -17.53
CA LEU A 222 4.23 -25.98 -17.33
C LEU A 222 3.92 -24.53 -16.94
N ALA A 223 2.77 -24.00 -17.39
CA ALA A 223 2.36 -22.63 -17.18
C ALA A 223 1.55 -22.41 -15.89
N GLU A 224 1.04 -23.48 -15.29
CA GLU A 224 0.20 -23.41 -14.10
C GLU A 224 0.91 -22.71 -12.93
N GLY A 225 0.24 -21.72 -12.35
CA GLY A 225 0.77 -20.96 -11.21
C GLY A 225 1.93 -20.01 -11.52
N LYS A 226 2.39 -19.88 -12.77
CA LYS A 226 3.53 -19.04 -13.13
C LYS A 226 3.13 -17.65 -13.60
N ASN A 227 3.94 -16.66 -13.25
CA ASN A 227 3.79 -15.31 -13.75
C ASN A 227 4.39 -15.16 -15.17
N SER A 228 4.14 -14.02 -15.82
CA SER A 228 4.58 -13.81 -17.20
C SER A 228 6.11 -13.80 -17.37
N ASP A 229 6.88 -13.51 -16.34
CA ASP A 229 8.35 -13.49 -16.38
C ASP A 229 8.89 -14.92 -16.28
N GLN A 230 8.37 -15.68 -15.32
CA GLN A 230 8.66 -17.12 -15.17
C GLN A 230 8.27 -17.94 -16.41
N LEU A 231 7.22 -17.55 -17.13
CA LEU A 231 6.85 -18.19 -18.40
C LEU A 231 7.87 -17.95 -19.52
N VAL A 232 8.61 -16.83 -19.49
CA VAL A 232 9.73 -16.60 -20.40
C VAL A 232 10.83 -17.63 -20.13
N ASP A 233 11.21 -17.81 -18.87
CA ASP A 233 12.26 -18.75 -18.49
C ASP A 233 11.91 -20.18 -18.90
N VAL A 234 10.68 -20.62 -18.64
CA VAL A 234 10.17 -21.92 -19.08
C VAL A 234 10.26 -22.07 -20.59
N LEU A 235 9.84 -21.05 -21.34
CA LEU A 235 9.91 -21.11 -22.81
C LEU A 235 11.35 -21.17 -23.32
N LEU A 236 12.27 -20.42 -22.71
CA LEU A 236 13.68 -20.41 -23.06
C LEU A 236 14.33 -21.78 -22.77
N GLU A 237 13.96 -22.42 -21.66
CA GLU A 237 14.39 -23.78 -21.32
C GLU A 237 13.87 -24.81 -22.33
N GLU A 238 12.59 -24.77 -22.69
CA GLU A 238 11.98 -25.68 -23.67
C GLU A 238 12.60 -25.55 -25.07
N ILE A 239 12.80 -24.32 -25.54
CA ILE A 239 13.47 -24.07 -26.82
C ILE A 239 14.94 -24.48 -26.74
N GLY A 240 15.60 -24.16 -25.63
CA GLY A 240 16.99 -24.52 -25.40
C GLY A 240 17.20 -26.03 -25.37
N GLU A 241 16.29 -26.80 -24.77
CA GLU A 241 16.36 -28.26 -24.71
C GLU A 241 16.30 -28.85 -26.12
N MET A 242 15.37 -28.37 -26.95
CA MET A 242 15.26 -28.77 -28.35
C MET A 242 16.56 -28.50 -29.12
N LEU A 243 17.14 -27.30 -28.95
CA LEU A 243 18.40 -26.92 -29.58
C LEU A 243 19.59 -27.74 -29.08
N LEU A 244 19.62 -28.08 -27.79
CA LEU A 244 20.64 -28.97 -27.22
C LEU A 244 20.54 -30.38 -27.80
N GLN A 245 19.33 -30.91 -27.97
CA GLN A 245 19.11 -32.23 -28.57
C GLN A 245 19.50 -32.29 -30.05
N GLU A 246 19.32 -31.19 -30.80
CA GLU A 246 19.75 -31.11 -32.19
C GLU A 246 21.27 -31.00 -32.36
N LYS A 247 21.97 -30.47 -31.35
CA LYS A 247 23.41 -30.21 -31.41
C LYS A 247 24.24 -31.48 -31.14
N ASP A 248 24.98 -31.96 -32.14
CA ASP A 248 25.83 -33.16 -32.00
C ASP A 248 27.16 -32.89 -31.29
N PHE A 249 27.71 -31.68 -31.42
CA PHE A 249 29.02 -31.33 -30.88
C PHE A 249 29.03 -29.94 -30.25
N PHE A 250 29.76 -29.82 -29.14
CA PHE A 250 30.09 -28.56 -28.50
C PHE A 250 31.47 -28.07 -28.95
N PRO A 251 31.64 -26.76 -29.20
CA PRO A 251 32.97 -26.19 -29.37
C PRO A 251 33.69 -26.18 -28.01
N GLY A 252 34.94 -26.63 -28.00
CA GLY A 252 35.81 -26.56 -26.83
C GLY A 252 36.07 -25.10 -26.44
N LEU A 253 36.10 -24.83 -25.14
CA LEU A 253 36.32 -23.49 -24.56
C LEU A 253 37.82 -23.13 -24.47
N GLY A 254 38.72 -24.08 -24.75
CA GLY A 254 40.17 -23.90 -24.70
C GLY A 254 40.74 -23.85 -23.28
N TYR A 255 42.00 -23.41 -23.18
CA TYR A 255 42.81 -23.46 -21.95
C TYR A 255 42.94 -22.11 -21.23
N GLY A 256 42.01 -21.18 -21.45
CA GLY A 256 42.04 -19.87 -20.80
C GLY A 256 41.93 -19.96 -19.27
N GLU A 257 42.51 -19.00 -18.54
CA GLU A 257 42.44 -18.95 -17.07
C GLU A 257 40.99 -18.84 -16.55
N SER A 258 40.11 -18.19 -17.31
CA SER A 258 38.67 -18.07 -17.02
C SER A 258 37.87 -19.34 -17.29
N VAL A 259 38.46 -20.36 -17.93
CA VAL A 259 37.79 -21.63 -18.24
C VAL A 259 38.04 -22.61 -17.09
N PRO A 260 36.99 -23.19 -16.49
CA PRO A 260 37.14 -24.18 -15.43
C PRO A 260 37.93 -25.41 -15.90
N PRO A 261 38.79 -26.01 -15.06
CA PRO A 261 39.63 -27.15 -15.45
C PRO A 261 38.86 -28.32 -16.09
N PHE A 262 37.67 -28.63 -15.58
CA PHE A 262 36.80 -29.70 -16.08
C PHE A 262 36.20 -29.44 -17.48
N LEU A 263 36.44 -28.26 -18.07
CA LEU A 263 36.03 -27.89 -19.43
C LEU A 263 37.23 -27.56 -20.35
N ARG A 264 38.48 -27.68 -19.89
CA ARG A 264 39.65 -27.26 -20.67
C ARG A 264 40.02 -28.28 -21.75
N VAL A 265 39.43 -28.12 -22.92
CA VAL A 265 39.73 -28.89 -24.13
C VAL A 265 39.69 -28.01 -25.36
N ASP A 266 40.63 -28.25 -26.27
CA ASP A 266 40.62 -27.70 -27.63
C ASP A 266 39.88 -28.63 -28.59
N GLY A 267 39.20 -28.05 -29.58
CA GLY A 267 38.52 -28.80 -30.64
C GLY A 267 37.01 -28.92 -30.42
N VAL A 268 36.44 -30.08 -30.74
CA VAL A 268 35.00 -30.36 -30.61
C VAL A 268 34.78 -31.51 -29.65
N VAL A 269 33.72 -31.40 -28.85
CA VAL A 269 33.34 -32.38 -27.83
C VAL A 269 31.97 -32.92 -28.17
N GLU A 270 31.81 -34.24 -28.17
CA GLU A 270 30.53 -34.89 -28.47
C GLU A 270 29.47 -34.55 -27.40
N ASN A 271 28.27 -34.20 -27.85
CA ASN A 271 27.11 -34.08 -26.98
C ASN A 271 26.48 -35.47 -26.76
N LYS A 272 26.40 -35.91 -25.50
CA LYS A 272 25.84 -37.23 -25.15
C LYS A 272 24.30 -37.25 -25.13
N LYS A 273 23.64 -36.10 -25.26
CA LYS A 273 22.17 -35.96 -25.41
C LYS A 273 21.32 -36.73 -24.37
N PRO A 274 21.63 -36.62 -23.06
CA PRO A 274 20.81 -37.22 -22.01
C PRO A 274 19.42 -36.57 -21.95
N THR A 275 18.45 -37.25 -21.36
CA THR A 275 17.19 -36.62 -20.96
C THR A 275 17.39 -35.80 -19.68
N LYS A 276 16.49 -34.85 -19.41
CA LYS A 276 16.49 -34.08 -18.15
C LYS A 276 16.52 -34.98 -16.91
N LYS A 277 15.73 -36.06 -16.92
CA LYS A 277 15.71 -37.10 -15.88
C LYS A 277 17.07 -37.76 -15.67
N ASP A 278 17.77 -38.11 -16.74
CA ASP A 278 19.10 -38.74 -16.67
C ASP A 278 20.13 -37.80 -16.03
N VAL A 279 20.10 -36.52 -16.41
CA VAL A 279 20.96 -35.49 -15.80
C VAL A 279 20.67 -35.38 -14.31
N VAL A 280 19.40 -35.23 -13.91
CA VAL A 280 19.03 -35.15 -12.48
C VAL A 280 19.51 -36.36 -11.69
N ASN A 281 19.31 -37.56 -12.21
CA ASN A 281 19.77 -38.79 -11.55
C ASN A 281 21.29 -38.82 -11.41
N LEU A 282 22.02 -38.40 -12.45
CA LEU A 282 23.48 -38.29 -12.42
C LEU A 282 23.95 -37.29 -11.34
N LEU A 283 23.31 -36.13 -11.24
CA LEU A 283 23.63 -35.12 -10.22
C LEU A 283 23.33 -35.62 -8.80
N LYS A 284 22.20 -36.30 -8.60
CA LYS A 284 21.85 -36.92 -7.31
C LYS A 284 22.89 -37.95 -6.90
N ASP A 285 23.35 -38.77 -7.83
CA ASP A 285 24.38 -39.77 -7.57
C ASP A 285 25.74 -39.14 -7.27
N ALA A 286 26.11 -38.07 -7.99
CA ALA A 286 27.32 -37.29 -7.71
C ALA A 286 27.28 -36.73 -6.27
N TRP A 287 26.14 -36.18 -5.85
CA TRP A 287 25.98 -35.69 -4.47
C TRP A 287 26.06 -36.80 -3.43
N LYS A 288 25.45 -37.96 -3.68
CA LYS A 288 25.54 -39.10 -2.74
C LYS A 288 26.98 -39.55 -2.54
N GLU A 289 27.75 -39.64 -3.63
CA GLU A 289 29.17 -40.00 -3.57
C GLU A 289 29.99 -38.91 -2.87
N ARG A 290 29.70 -37.63 -3.15
CA ARG A 290 30.37 -36.50 -2.49
C ARG A 290 30.15 -36.46 -0.98
N LEU A 291 28.94 -36.75 -0.53
CA LEU A 291 28.59 -36.76 0.89
C LEU A 291 29.19 -37.96 1.64
N ALA A 292 29.53 -39.04 0.93
CA ALA A 292 30.19 -40.21 1.49
C ALA A 292 31.73 -40.09 1.49
N GLU A 293 32.29 -39.12 0.77
CA GLU A 293 33.73 -38.95 0.62
C GLU A 293 34.35 -38.26 1.85
N GLU A 294 35.36 -38.91 2.44
CA GLU A 294 36.07 -38.38 3.61
C GLU A 294 37.11 -37.31 3.25
N GLN A 295 37.70 -37.41 2.06
CA GLN A 295 38.78 -36.54 1.61
C GLN A 295 38.23 -35.45 0.68
N LYS A 296 38.19 -34.21 1.17
CA LYS A 296 37.59 -33.09 0.46
C LYS A 296 38.58 -32.45 -0.50
N GLU A 297 38.68 -32.99 -1.72
CA GLU A 297 39.22 -32.24 -2.86
C GLU A 297 38.26 -31.12 -3.29
N LYS A 298 38.66 -30.24 -4.22
CA LYS A 298 37.75 -29.19 -4.72
C LYS A 298 36.56 -29.84 -5.43
N PHE A 299 35.38 -29.22 -5.34
CA PHE A 299 34.16 -29.79 -5.93
C PHE A 299 34.27 -30.02 -7.44
N SER A 300 34.91 -29.10 -8.16
CA SER A 300 35.13 -29.21 -9.61
C SER A 300 36.04 -30.39 -9.99
N ASP A 301 37.08 -30.62 -9.20
CA ASP A 301 38.00 -31.76 -9.36
C ASP A 301 37.27 -33.08 -9.03
N PHE A 302 36.51 -33.10 -7.92
CA PHE A 302 35.66 -34.24 -7.56
C PHE A 302 34.67 -34.59 -8.66
N PHE A 303 33.96 -33.60 -9.20
CA PHE A 303 32.94 -33.84 -10.21
C PHE A 303 33.56 -34.45 -11.48
N PHE A 304 34.72 -33.97 -11.89
CA PHE A 304 35.42 -34.54 -13.05
C PHE A 304 35.89 -35.99 -12.76
N SER A 305 36.51 -36.22 -11.60
CA SER A 305 36.91 -37.55 -11.13
C SER A 305 35.72 -38.53 -11.07
N PHE A 306 34.55 -38.05 -10.63
CA PHE A 306 33.30 -38.82 -10.63
C PHE A 306 32.89 -39.24 -12.04
N LEU A 307 32.95 -38.32 -13.01
CA LEU A 307 32.64 -38.63 -14.41
C LEU A 307 33.64 -39.63 -15.01
N GLU A 308 34.92 -39.51 -14.70
CA GLU A 308 35.94 -40.49 -15.11
C GLU A 308 35.67 -41.88 -14.54
N ARG A 309 35.29 -41.98 -13.26
CA ARG A 309 34.92 -43.26 -12.64
C ARG A 309 33.66 -43.87 -13.25
N ARG A 310 32.66 -43.05 -13.57
CA ARG A 310 31.35 -43.51 -14.06
C ARG A 310 31.35 -43.88 -15.54
N PHE A 311 31.98 -43.07 -16.39
CA PHE A 311 31.91 -43.20 -17.85
C PHE A 311 33.25 -43.54 -18.50
N GLY A 312 34.33 -43.54 -17.72
CA GLY A 312 35.68 -43.75 -18.21
C GLY A 312 36.35 -42.45 -18.69
N PRO A 313 37.69 -42.42 -18.74
CA PRO A 313 38.46 -41.20 -19.06
C PRO A 313 38.25 -40.71 -20.50
N ALA A 314 37.84 -41.59 -21.42
CA ALA A 314 37.57 -41.21 -22.82
C ALA A 314 36.31 -40.36 -22.97
N ASP A 315 35.27 -40.66 -22.19
CA ASP A 315 33.95 -40.01 -22.29
C ASP A 315 33.71 -38.97 -21.20
N ALA A 316 34.55 -38.91 -20.15
CA ALA A 316 34.38 -38.00 -19.02
C ALA A 316 34.26 -36.53 -19.45
N MET A 317 35.09 -36.09 -20.40
CA MET A 317 35.04 -34.72 -20.91
C MET A 317 33.75 -34.44 -21.69
N ALA A 318 33.30 -35.41 -22.51
CA ALA A 318 32.05 -35.29 -23.25
C ALA A 318 30.84 -35.18 -22.31
N TRP A 319 30.83 -35.97 -21.25
CA TRP A 319 29.84 -35.85 -20.18
C TRP A 319 29.97 -34.55 -19.39
N ALA A 320 31.17 -34.06 -19.13
CA ALA A 320 31.37 -32.79 -18.41
C ALA A 320 30.74 -31.62 -19.18
N TYR A 321 31.01 -31.52 -20.49
CA TYR A 321 30.39 -30.52 -21.36
C TYR A 321 28.88 -30.70 -21.46
N THR A 322 28.42 -31.95 -21.66
CA THR A 322 27.00 -32.25 -21.80
C THR A 322 26.22 -31.88 -20.53
N VAL A 323 26.68 -32.28 -19.35
CA VAL A 323 26.05 -31.94 -18.08
C VAL A 323 26.12 -30.44 -17.84
N PHE A 324 27.27 -29.82 -18.08
CA PHE A 324 27.45 -28.38 -17.89
C PHE A 324 26.47 -27.54 -18.71
N GLU A 325 26.29 -27.84 -19.99
CA GLU A 325 25.33 -27.12 -20.85
C GLU A 325 23.88 -27.38 -20.43
N ASN A 326 23.55 -28.58 -19.93
CA ASN A 326 22.21 -28.88 -19.40
C ASN A 326 21.91 -28.09 -18.12
N ILE A 327 22.79 -28.14 -17.11
CA ILE A 327 22.56 -27.45 -15.83
C ILE A 327 22.62 -25.92 -15.97
N LYS A 328 23.34 -25.42 -16.99
CA LYS A 328 23.35 -24.00 -17.36
C LYS A 328 22.08 -23.58 -18.08
N LEU A 329 21.35 -24.50 -18.71
CA LEU A 329 20.09 -24.17 -19.39
C LEU A 329 18.93 -24.12 -18.38
N PHE A 330 18.78 -25.18 -17.57
CA PHE A 330 17.62 -25.39 -16.70
C PHE A 330 17.78 -24.72 -15.33
N HIS A 331 17.57 -23.41 -15.26
CA HIS A 331 17.67 -22.62 -14.03
C HIS A 331 16.45 -22.82 -13.12
N SER A 332 15.29 -23.14 -13.69
CA SER A 332 14.06 -23.42 -12.94
C SER A 332 14.14 -24.71 -12.13
N ASN A 333 15.05 -25.61 -12.49
CA ASN A 333 15.29 -26.85 -11.76
C ASN A 333 16.27 -26.61 -10.61
N GLU A 334 15.78 -26.71 -9.37
CA GLU A 334 16.58 -26.44 -8.17
C GLU A 334 17.80 -27.35 -8.02
N ILE A 335 17.70 -28.63 -8.39
CA ILE A 335 18.81 -29.57 -8.30
C ILE A 335 19.92 -29.13 -9.26
N MET A 336 19.56 -28.77 -10.49
CA MET A 336 20.52 -28.33 -11.50
C MET A 336 21.11 -26.97 -11.17
N SER A 337 20.29 -26.02 -10.73
CA SER A 337 20.74 -24.66 -10.41
C SER A 337 21.64 -24.63 -9.17
N GLN A 338 21.33 -25.38 -8.13
CA GLN A 338 22.21 -25.54 -6.96
C GLN A 338 23.52 -26.24 -7.35
N PHE A 339 23.46 -27.31 -8.13
CA PHE A 339 24.67 -28.01 -8.59
C PHE A 339 25.56 -27.08 -9.43
N TYR A 340 24.97 -26.33 -10.35
CA TYR A 340 25.67 -25.34 -11.16
C TYR A 340 26.29 -24.23 -10.32
N ALA A 341 25.57 -23.73 -9.31
CA ALA A 341 26.08 -22.70 -8.41
C ALA A 341 27.31 -23.18 -7.62
N VAL A 342 27.31 -24.43 -7.15
CA VAL A 342 28.47 -25.02 -6.47
C VAL A 342 29.61 -25.29 -7.45
N LEU A 343 29.31 -25.84 -8.64
CA LEU A 343 30.31 -26.15 -9.66
C LEU A 343 31.04 -24.90 -10.17
N MET A 344 30.34 -23.76 -10.22
CA MET A 344 30.88 -22.46 -10.64
C MET A 344 31.43 -21.62 -9.48
N GLU A 345 31.59 -22.21 -8.28
CA GLU A 345 32.10 -21.53 -7.07
C GLU A 345 31.30 -20.28 -6.68
N LYS A 346 30.01 -20.23 -7.03
CA LYS A 346 29.06 -19.18 -6.62
C LYS A 346 28.38 -19.50 -5.29
N MET A 347 28.41 -20.77 -4.89
CA MET A 347 27.85 -21.28 -3.65
C MET A 347 28.80 -22.33 -3.07
N SER A 348 28.98 -22.35 -1.76
CA SER A 348 29.76 -23.39 -1.09
C SER A 348 28.94 -24.65 -0.88
N GLU A 349 29.61 -25.81 -0.90
CA GLU A 349 28.99 -27.11 -0.61
C GLU A 349 28.28 -27.14 0.75
N SER A 350 28.77 -26.37 1.73
CA SER A 350 28.17 -26.28 3.06
C SER A 350 26.75 -25.71 3.06
N VAL A 351 26.38 -24.87 2.07
CA VAL A 351 25.01 -24.38 1.92
C VAL A 351 24.08 -25.53 1.58
N TYR A 352 24.44 -26.34 0.57
CA TYR A 352 23.68 -27.52 0.17
C TYR A 352 23.54 -28.54 1.32
N VAL A 353 24.65 -28.83 2.02
CA VAL A 353 24.65 -29.75 3.17
C VAL A 353 23.70 -29.26 4.25
N LYS A 354 23.79 -27.99 4.65
CA LYS A 354 22.92 -27.43 5.70
C LYS A 354 21.46 -27.35 5.28
N HIS A 355 21.18 -27.08 4.01
CA HIS A 355 19.82 -27.13 3.48
C HIS A 355 19.24 -28.55 3.58
N LYS A 356 20.01 -29.58 3.21
CA LYS A 356 19.65 -31.00 3.39
C LYS A 356 19.45 -31.39 4.86
N GLU A 357 20.30 -30.90 5.75
CA GLU A 357 20.15 -31.09 7.20
C GLU A 357 18.87 -30.45 7.73
N THR A 358 18.55 -29.23 7.27
CA THR A 358 17.33 -28.51 7.66
C THR A 358 16.08 -29.26 7.21
N ILE A 359 16.07 -29.75 5.96
CA ILE A 359 14.99 -30.61 5.45
C ILE A 359 14.85 -31.89 6.28
N SER A 360 15.96 -32.54 6.62
CA SER A 360 15.97 -33.77 7.42
C SER A 360 15.47 -33.53 8.85
N GLN A 361 15.85 -32.39 9.44
CA GLN A 361 15.39 -31.98 10.76
C GLN A 361 13.88 -31.67 10.74
N LEU A 362 13.42 -30.98 9.70
CA LEU A 362 12.01 -30.65 9.51
C LEU A 362 11.16 -31.92 9.38
N LEU A 363 11.59 -32.87 8.54
CA LEU A 363 10.93 -34.18 8.40
C LEU A 363 10.89 -34.93 9.73
N LYS A 364 11.99 -34.92 10.49
CA LYS A 364 12.07 -35.56 11.80
C LYS A 364 11.09 -34.95 12.81
N GLU A 365 11.01 -33.62 12.90
CA GLU A 365 10.05 -32.96 13.81
C GLU A 365 8.59 -33.18 13.38
N MET A 366 8.32 -33.24 12.07
CA MET A 366 7.00 -33.60 11.56
C MET A 366 6.61 -35.03 11.92
N THR A 367 7.53 -35.98 11.77
CA THR A 367 7.31 -37.37 12.21
C THR A 367 7.13 -37.47 13.72
N ASN A 368 7.82 -36.65 14.53
CA ASN A 368 7.61 -36.61 15.97
C ASN A 368 6.24 -36.04 16.37
N ALA A 369 5.74 -35.05 15.62
CA ALA A 369 4.42 -34.45 15.84
C ALA A 369 3.27 -35.39 15.41
N ASP A 370 3.53 -36.28 14.45
CA ASP A 370 2.62 -37.32 13.99
C ASP A 370 2.55 -38.49 14.98
N SER A 371 1.83 -38.28 16.08
CA SER A 371 1.67 -39.29 17.15
C SER A 371 1.04 -40.61 16.70
N GLN A 372 0.33 -40.62 15.57
CA GLN A 372 -0.34 -41.79 15.01
C GLN A 372 0.51 -42.48 13.92
N ASN A 373 1.58 -41.83 13.46
CA ASN A 373 2.48 -42.27 12.40
C ASN A 373 1.72 -42.62 11.10
N GLU A 374 0.69 -41.83 10.80
CA GLU A 374 -0.16 -42.00 9.61
C GLU A 374 0.37 -41.23 8.39
N GLY A 375 1.43 -40.42 8.58
CA GLY A 375 1.94 -39.54 7.54
C GLY A 375 1.15 -38.23 7.40
N LEU A 376 0.33 -37.89 8.41
CA LEU A 376 -0.60 -36.75 8.39
C LEU A 376 -0.37 -35.81 9.57
N LEU A 377 -0.52 -34.49 9.33
CA LEU A 377 -0.47 -33.46 10.36
C LEU A 377 -1.66 -32.51 10.25
N THR A 378 -2.15 -32.00 11.39
CA THR A 378 -3.10 -30.89 11.42
C THR A 378 -2.41 -29.55 11.15
N MET A 379 -3.19 -28.53 10.80
CA MET A 379 -2.70 -27.16 10.62
C MET A 379 -1.91 -26.64 11.83
N GLU A 380 -2.42 -26.88 13.05
CA GLU A 380 -1.77 -26.46 14.30
C GLU A 380 -0.46 -27.19 14.53
N GLN A 381 -0.42 -28.50 14.31
CA GLN A 381 0.81 -29.30 14.43
C GLN A 381 1.87 -28.85 13.43
N PHE A 382 1.49 -28.59 12.18
CA PHE A 382 2.42 -28.14 11.16
C PHE A 382 2.96 -26.73 11.46
N SER A 383 2.09 -25.79 11.86
CA SER A 383 2.49 -24.44 12.28
C SER A 383 3.44 -24.47 13.48
N THR A 384 3.15 -25.28 14.49
CA THR A 384 4.03 -25.41 15.67
C THR A 384 5.39 -26.00 15.32
N VAL A 385 5.46 -26.99 14.41
CA VAL A 385 6.74 -27.52 13.91
C VAL A 385 7.55 -26.43 13.18
N LEU A 386 6.92 -25.67 12.29
CA LEU A 386 7.59 -24.58 11.56
C LEU A 386 8.16 -23.52 12.51
N ARG A 387 7.39 -23.09 13.51
CA ARG A 387 7.85 -22.14 14.53
C ARG A 387 9.00 -22.67 15.38
N SER A 388 9.00 -23.98 15.65
CA SER A 388 10.06 -24.64 16.41
C SER A 388 11.38 -24.67 15.64
N ILE A 389 11.34 -25.01 14.34
CA ILE A 389 12.53 -25.07 13.48
C ILE A 389 13.02 -23.67 13.10
N PHE A 390 12.10 -22.72 12.89
CA PHE A 390 12.39 -21.36 12.44
C PHE A 390 11.91 -20.30 13.44
N PRO A 391 12.54 -20.19 14.62
CA PRO A 391 12.07 -19.31 15.69
C PRO A 391 12.15 -17.81 15.35
N PHE A 392 12.95 -17.43 14.36
CA PHE A 392 13.17 -16.03 13.96
C PHE A 392 12.46 -15.65 12.66
N LYS A 393 11.73 -16.58 12.03
CA LYS A 393 10.94 -16.26 10.85
C LYS A 393 9.72 -15.43 11.25
N LYS A 394 9.42 -14.40 10.44
CA LYS A 394 8.21 -13.59 10.60
C LYS A 394 6.96 -14.43 10.39
N GLU A 395 5.87 -14.04 11.05
CA GLU A 395 4.58 -14.73 10.93
C GLU A 395 4.09 -14.83 9.48
N GLU A 396 4.27 -13.75 8.71
CA GLU A 396 3.91 -13.69 7.30
C GLU A 396 4.66 -14.75 6.48
N LYS A 397 5.97 -14.93 6.75
CA LYS A 397 6.80 -15.95 6.09
C LYS A 397 6.42 -17.37 6.51
N ILE A 398 6.00 -17.57 7.76
CA ILE A 398 5.46 -18.87 8.20
C ILE A 398 4.14 -19.14 7.47
N GLN A 399 3.28 -18.14 7.32
CA GLN A 399 2.01 -18.28 6.61
C GLN A 399 2.22 -18.58 5.10
N GLU A 400 3.19 -17.97 4.44
CA GLU A 400 3.58 -18.32 3.06
C GLU A 400 3.97 -19.81 2.93
N LEU A 401 4.70 -20.36 3.92
CA LEU A 401 5.04 -21.78 3.96
C LEU A 401 3.81 -22.68 4.20
N MET A 402 2.86 -22.23 5.03
CA MET A 402 1.58 -22.92 5.22
C MET A 402 0.81 -23.01 3.89
N GLU A 403 0.72 -21.89 3.16
CA GLU A 403 0.03 -21.80 1.88
C GLU A 403 0.71 -22.65 0.80
N ALA A 404 2.05 -22.63 0.74
CA ALA A 404 2.84 -23.45 -0.17
C ALA A 404 2.71 -24.96 0.13
N ALA A 405 2.40 -25.34 1.37
CA ALA A 405 2.06 -26.70 1.76
C ALA A 405 0.62 -27.11 1.40
N GLY A 406 -0.23 -26.18 0.96
CA GLY A 406 -1.62 -26.44 0.55
C GLY A 406 -2.69 -25.91 1.51
N TRP A 407 -2.30 -25.20 2.58
CA TRP A 407 -3.23 -24.57 3.52
C TRP A 407 -3.61 -23.16 3.07
N GLN A 408 -4.46 -23.09 2.04
CA GLN A 408 -5.09 -21.83 1.65
C GLN A 408 -6.26 -21.52 2.60
N LEU A 409 -6.52 -20.23 2.86
CA LEU A 409 -7.62 -19.72 3.70
C LEU A 409 -9.02 -20.26 3.30
N SER A 410 -9.17 -20.81 2.09
CA SER A 410 -10.40 -21.40 1.55
C SER A 410 -10.44 -22.94 1.57
N SER A 411 -9.37 -23.60 2.00
CA SER A 411 -9.25 -25.07 1.99
C SER A 411 -9.73 -25.66 3.32
N ASN A 412 -10.78 -26.48 3.27
CA ASN A 412 -11.32 -27.22 4.43
C ASN A 412 -10.54 -28.53 4.69
N ALA A 413 -9.31 -28.66 4.20
CA ALA A 413 -8.57 -29.90 4.30
C ALA A 413 -7.95 -30.02 5.70
N ASP A 414 -8.62 -30.66 6.67
CA ASP A 414 -8.15 -30.75 8.06
C ASP A 414 -6.79 -31.46 8.26
N TRP A 415 -6.26 -32.12 7.23
CA TRP A 415 -5.07 -32.96 7.30
C TRP A 415 -4.12 -32.74 6.12
N LEU A 416 -2.83 -32.65 6.42
CA LEU A 416 -1.74 -32.49 5.46
C LEU A 416 -0.87 -33.74 5.41
N SER A 417 -0.66 -34.31 4.22
CA SER A 417 0.35 -35.34 4.05
C SER A 417 1.74 -34.70 3.99
N TYR A 418 2.52 -34.79 5.08
CA TYR A 418 3.83 -34.15 5.12
C TYR A 418 4.84 -34.85 4.21
N GLN A 419 4.72 -36.16 3.99
CA GLN A 419 5.64 -36.90 3.13
C GLN A 419 5.60 -36.41 1.67
N SER A 420 4.41 -36.02 1.17
CA SER A 420 4.27 -35.49 -0.18
C SER A 420 4.90 -34.10 -0.35
N LEU A 421 5.15 -33.36 0.73
CA LEU A 421 5.87 -32.09 0.63
C LEU A 421 7.34 -32.27 0.22
N PHE A 422 7.92 -33.43 0.49
CA PHE A 422 9.32 -33.71 0.24
C PHE A 422 9.56 -34.63 -0.96
N THR A 423 8.55 -34.84 -1.80
CA THR A 423 8.68 -35.61 -3.04
C THR A 423 9.15 -34.72 -4.18
N GLU A 424 9.97 -35.29 -5.05
CA GLU A 424 10.40 -34.68 -6.30
C GLU A 424 9.79 -35.48 -7.45
N ASP A 425 9.43 -34.81 -8.55
CA ASP A 425 8.98 -35.51 -9.74
C ASP A 425 10.14 -36.22 -10.48
N GLU A 426 9.83 -36.93 -11.56
CA GLU A 426 10.85 -37.64 -12.33
C GLU A 426 11.90 -36.73 -12.98
N GLU A 427 11.58 -35.45 -13.18
CA GLU A 427 12.46 -34.44 -13.74
C GLU A 427 13.17 -33.61 -12.67
N GLY A 428 13.06 -33.98 -11.40
CA GLY A 428 13.69 -33.28 -10.27
C GLY A 428 13.05 -31.93 -9.94
N GLN A 429 11.81 -31.68 -10.37
CA GLN A 429 11.04 -30.55 -9.85
C GLN A 429 10.62 -30.87 -8.42
N VAL A 430 10.94 -29.94 -7.53
CA VAL A 430 10.51 -30.00 -6.13
C VAL A 430 9.10 -29.44 -5.97
N THR A 431 8.47 -29.73 -4.83
CA THR A 431 7.17 -29.17 -4.49
C THR A 431 7.23 -27.64 -4.28
N PRO A 432 6.09 -26.93 -4.41
CA PRO A 432 6.02 -25.50 -4.08
C PRO A 432 6.51 -25.18 -2.66
N PHE A 433 6.29 -26.10 -1.70
CA PHE A 433 6.78 -25.96 -0.33
C PHE A 433 8.31 -25.96 -0.24
N MET A 434 8.99 -26.92 -0.88
CA MET A 434 10.44 -26.98 -0.91
C MET A 434 11.05 -25.75 -1.60
N ARG A 435 10.44 -25.33 -2.71
CA ARG A 435 10.83 -24.11 -3.41
C ARG A 435 10.74 -22.88 -2.51
N MET A 436 9.59 -22.69 -1.86
CA MET A 436 9.36 -21.56 -0.95
C MET A 436 10.37 -21.58 0.21
N LEU A 437 10.70 -22.77 0.75
CA LEU A 437 11.71 -22.90 1.80
C LEU A 437 13.09 -22.43 1.33
N TRP A 438 13.47 -22.75 0.10
CA TRP A 438 14.72 -22.31 -0.50
C TRP A 438 14.72 -20.82 -0.84
N GLU A 439 13.65 -20.31 -1.44
CA GLU A 439 13.46 -18.89 -1.77
C GLU A 439 13.57 -18.02 -0.51
N GLN A 440 12.84 -18.38 0.56
CA GLN A 440 12.93 -17.65 1.82
C GLN A 440 14.33 -17.69 2.45
N TYR A 441 15.07 -18.80 2.31
CA TYR A 441 16.45 -18.87 2.78
C TYR A 441 17.36 -17.90 2.03
N VAL A 442 17.22 -17.83 0.71
CA VAL A 442 17.98 -16.90 -0.14
C VAL A 442 17.63 -15.45 0.21
N GLU A 443 16.34 -15.13 0.35
CA GLU A 443 15.87 -13.80 0.77
C GLU A 443 16.42 -13.39 2.13
N GLU A 444 16.32 -14.26 3.15
CA GLU A 444 16.82 -13.97 4.50
C GLU A 444 18.33 -13.72 4.53
N LYS A 445 19.07 -14.47 3.73
CA LYS A 445 20.50 -14.30 3.58
C LYS A 445 20.85 -12.98 2.91
N ASP A 446 20.14 -12.62 1.84
CA ASP A 446 20.32 -11.35 1.16
C ASP A 446 19.97 -10.18 2.08
N GLU A 447 18.87 -10.27 2.84
CA GLU A 447 18.50 -9.29 3.87
C GLU A 447 19.61 -9.14 4.91
N TYR A 448 20.15 -10.24 5.44
CA TYR A 448 21.20 -10.21 6.44
C TYR A 448 22.47 -9.52 5.92
N LEU A 449 22.85 -9.76 4.66
CA LEU A 449 24.00 -9.12 4.03
C LEU A 449 23.74 -7.66 3.68
N GLN A 450 22.50 -7.27 3.36
CA GLN A 450 22.13 -5.87 3.21
C GLN A 450 22.20 -5.13 4.55
N GLU A 451 21.77 -5.75 5.66
CA GLU A 451 21.92 -5.17 7.00
C GLU A 451 23.40 -4.97 7.36
N LEU A 452 24.26 -5.97 7.10
CA LEU A 452 25.70 -5.84 7.29
C LEU A 452 26.29 -4.68 6.47
N LYS A 453 25.86 -4.54 5.21
CA LYS A 453 26.29 -3.44 4.35
C LYS A 453 25.84 -2.07 4.88
N GLN A 454 24.61 -1.98 5.38
CA GLN A 454 24.05 -0.75 5.94
C GLN A 454 24.79 -0.32 7.21
N ASP A 455 25.09 -1.27 8.11
CA ASP A 455 25.82 -1.00 9.35
C ASP A 455 27.26 -0.53 9.09
N LEU A 456 27.94 -1.14 8.11
CA LEU A 456 29.28 -0.72 7.70
C LEU A 456 29.29 0.71 7.12
N GLY A 457 28.21 1.15 6.47
CA GLY A 457 28.08 2.50 5.93
C GLY A 457 29.10 2.86 4.84
N LEU A 458 29.64 1.85 4.14
CA LEU A 458 30.68 2.00 3.11
C LEU A 458 30.12 1.73 1.71
N GLU A 459 30.73 2.36 0.71
CA GLU A 459 30.44 2.08 -0.70
C GLU A 459 31.12 0.78 -1.16
N LEU A 460 30.57 0.11 -2.17
CA LEU A 460 31.05 -1.22 -2.62
C LEU A 460 32.52 -1.26 -3.04
N TYR A 461 33.04 -0.14 -3.57
CA TYR A 461 34.43 -0.03 -4.04
C TYR A 461 35.43 0.31 -2.92
N GLU A 462 34.95 0.68 -1.74
CA GLU A 462 35.78 1.05 -0.60
C GLU A 462 36.39 -0.18 0.06
N LYS A 463 37.52 0.04 0.76
CA LYS A 463 38.20 -1.02 1.49
C LYS A 463 37.63 -1.12 2.90
N VAL A 464 37.39 -2.34 3.35
CA VAL A 464 36.96 -2.66 4.71
C VAL A 464 38.05 -3.48 5.41
N THR A 465 38.24 -3.21 6.71
CA THR A 465 39.17 -3.95 7.57
C THR A 465 38.46 -5.06 8.31
N LEU A 466 39.21 -6.08 8.73
CA LEU A 466 38.66 -7.21 9.49
C LEU A 466 37.93 -6.79 10.78
N PRO A 467 38.47 -5.87 11.63
CA PRO A 467 37.77 -5.41 12.84
C PRO A 467 36.42 -4.79 12.54
N LYS A 468 36.32 -3.97 11.48
CA LYS A 468 35.06 -3.32 11.12
C LYS A 468 33.99 -4.33 10.73
N VAL A 469 34.35 -5.37 9.96
CA VAL A 469 33.40 -6.45 9.61
C VAL A 469 33.01 -7.25 10.85
N ARG A 470 33.98 -7.52 11.75
CA ARG A 470 33.73 -8.21 13.02
C ARG A 470 32.75 -7.43 13.90
N GLU A 471 33.02 -6.15 14.12
CA GLU A 471 32.16 -5.24 14.89
C GLU A 471 30.76 -5.19 14.28
N ALA A 472 30.65 -4.97 12.98
CA ALA A 472 29.36 -4.91 12.31
C ALA A 472 28.55 -6.22 12.43
N LEU A 473 29.20 -7.38 12.29
CA LEU A 473 28.54 -8.69 12.49
C LEU A 473 28.02 -8.86 13.93
N MET A 474 28.80 -8.42 14.92
CA MET A 474 28.37 -8.46 16.34
C MET A 474 27.28 -7.43 16.65
N THR A 475 27.26 -6.30 15.96
CA THR A 475 26.22 -5.28 16.09
C THR A 475 24.90 -5.75 15.51
N ILE A 476 24.90 -6.33 14.31
CA ILE A 476 23.66 -6.82 13.68
C ILE A 476 23.17 -8.14 14.27
N ASP A 477 24.05 -8.97 14.84
CA ASP A 477 23.71 -10.25 15.46
C ASP A 477 24.50 -10.49 16.78
N PRO A 478 24.05 -9.90 17.90
CA PRO A 478 24.73 -10.02 19.19
C PRO A 478 24.76 -11.45 19.75
N SER A 479 23.94 -12.34 19.22
CA SER A 479 23.86 -13.74 19.64
C SER A 479 24.86 -14.66 18.93
N LEU A 480 25.61 -14.12 17.98
CA LEU A 480 26.54 -14.87 17.15
C LEU A 480 27.69 -15.43 18.00
N ASP A 481 27.83 -16.76 17.99
CA ASP A 481 28.89 -17.41 18.73
C ASP A 481 30.27 -17.16 18.08
N LYS A 482 31.32 -17.12 18.91
CA LYS A 482 32.70 -16.81 18.47
C LYS A 482 33.21 -17.76 17.38
N GLN A 483 32.79 -19.03 17.39
CA GLN A 483 33.22 -20.01 16.40
C GLN A 483 32.58 -19.74 15.04
N THR A 484 31.28 -19.48 14.99
CA THR A 484 30.57 -19.11 13.76
C THR A 484 31.07 -17.77 13.21
N LEU A 485 31.28 -16.77 14.06
CA LEU A 485 31.85 -15.48 13.65
C LEU A 485 33.23 -15.63 13.00
N ASN A 486 34.14 -16.37 13.62
CA ASN A 486 35.46 -16.63 13.06
C ASN A 486 35.38 -17.41 11.74
N SER A 487 34.40 -18.32 11.62
CA SER A 487 34.11 -19.00 10.35
C SER A 487 33.70 -18.00 9.25
N TYR A 488 32.83 -17.03 9.55
CA TYR A 488 32.46 -16.00 8.57
C TYR A 488 33.64 -15.10 8.19
N LEU A 489 34.45 -14.67 9.17
CA LEU A 489 35.61 -13.82 8.94
C LEU A 489 36.71 -14.53 8.14
N SER A 490 37.02 -15.80 8.46
CA SER A 490 37.99 -16.60 7.69
C SER A 490 37.60 -16.69 6.22
N GLN A 491 36.31 -16.87 5.93
CA GLN A 491 35.80 -16.97 4.55
C GLN A 491 35.77 -15.61 3.84
N ALA A 492 35.33 -14.55 4.52
CA ALA A 492 35.34 -13.18 4.00
C ALA A 492 36.75 -12.73 3.57
N PHE A 493 37.76 -13.04 4.39
CA PHE A 493 39.14 -12.60 4.14
C PHE A 493 40.03 -13.66 3.47
N GLN A 494 39.54 -14.89 3.29
CA GLN A 494 40.30 -16.05 2.81
C GLN A 494 41.56 -16.33 3.66
N LEU A 495 41.37 -16.32 4.98
CA LEU A 495 42.43 -16.60 5.96
C LEU A 495 42.14 -17.93 6.66
N PRO A 496 43.16 -18.79 6.88
CA PRO A 496 43.00 -19.96 7.74
C PRO A 496 42.47 -19.55 9.12
N LEU A 497 41.58 -20.36 9.71
CA LEU A 497 41.04 -20.10 11.06
C LEU A 497 42.14 -19.93 12.12
N THR A 498 43.28 -20.58 11.94
CA THR A 498 44.47 -20.52 12.81
C THR A 498 45.26 -19.22 12.67
N GLU A 499 45.06 -18.48 11.58
CA GLU A 499 45.76 -17.21 11.27
C GLU A 499 44.87 -15.99 11.45
N LEU A 500 43.64 -16.16 11.96
CA LEU A 500 42.79 -15.04 12.34
C LEU A 500 43.40 -14.35 13.58
N PRO A 501 43.66 -13.04 13.52
CA PRO A 501 44.19 -12.32 14.68
C PRO A 501 43.19 -12.35 15.84
N GLU A 502 43.70 -12.44 17.07
CA GLU A 502 42.89 -12.32 18.27
C GLU A 502 42.45 -10.86 18.50
N GLU A 503 41.31 -10.67 19.18
CA GLU A 503 40.67 -9.39 19.54
C GLU A 503 41.63 -8.54 20.41
N SER A 504 42.68 -7.95 19.83
CA SER A 504 43.64 -7.00 20.40
C SER A 504 44.96 -6.88 19.61
N GLU A 505 45.17 -7.65 18.54
CA GLU A 505 46.40 -7.53 17.75
C GLU A 505 46.40 -6.31 16.82
N GLU A 506 47.41 -5.44 16.92
CA GLU A 506 47.64 -4.27 16.02
C GLU A 506 47.73 -4.66 14.53
N LYS A 507 47.91 -5.95 14.22
CA LYS A 507 47.97 -6.49 12.85
C LYS A 507 46.60 -6.58 12.15
N GLU A 508 45.49 -6.36 12.86
CA GLU A 508 44.15 -6.43 12.28
C GLU A 508 43.83 -5.29 11.30
N GLU A 509 44.49 -4.14 11.45
CA GLU A 509 44.25 -2.96 10.60
C GLU A 509 44.89 -3.08 9.20
N ASP A 510 45.90 -3.93 9.02
CA ASP A 510 46.61 -4.11 7.74
C ASP A 510 45.85 -4.99 6.73
N ILE A 511 44.87 -5.78 7.20
CA ILE A 511 44.09 -6.69 6.35
C ILE A 511 42.92 -5.91 5.74
N MET A 512 43.16 -5.31 4.58
CA MET A 512 42.16 -4.52 3.84
C MET A 512 41.78 -5.16 2.50
N ILE A 513 40.49 -5.42 2.31
CA ILE A 513 39.92 -5.93 1.06
C ILE A 513 38.73 -5.05 0.65
N LYS A 514 38.39 -5.00 -0.65
CA LYS A 514 37.20 -4.28 -1.12
C LYS A 514 35.93 -4.88 -0.49
N LEU A 515 35.01 -4.03 -0.04
CA LEU A 515 33.75 -4.46 0.54
C LEU A 515 32.97 -5.38 -0.40
N GLN A 516 32.94 -5.06 -1.70
CA GLN A 516 32.32 -5.92 -2.71
C GLN A 516 32.83 -7.37 -2.65
N THR A 517 34.13 -7.57 -2.56
CA THR A 517 34.73 -8.91 -2.51
C THR A 517 34.39 -9.63 -1.21
N VAL A 518 34.29 -8.91 -0.09
CA VAL A 518 33.86 -9.48 1.20
C VAL A 518 32.41 -9.96 1.11
N LEU A 519 31.51 -9.11 0.60
CA LEU A 519 30.09 -9.46 0.44
C LEU A 519 29.90 -10.62 -0.55
N GLU A 520 30.61 -10.63 -1.68
CA GLU A 520 30.59 -11.73 -2.64
C GLU A 520 31.02 -13.06 -2.00
N ARG A 521 32.07 -13.05 -1.18
CA ARG A 521 32.54 -14.26 -0.47
C ARG A 521 31.56 -14.72 0.60
N LEU A 522 30.96 -13.79 1.35
CA LEU A 522 29.93 -14.11 2.33
C LEU A 522 28.64 -14.62 1.65
N GLN A 523 28.32 -14.12 0.45
CA GLN A 523 27.23 -14.62 -0.38
C GLN A 523 27.45 -16.08 -0.82
N MET A 524 28.69 -16.56 -0.89
CA MET A 524 28.94 -17.95 -1.28
C MET A 524 28.67 -18.93 -0.13
N ILE A 525 28.86 -18.52 1.13
CA ILE A 525 28.78 -19.42 2.29
C ILE A 525 27.39 -19.48 2.92
N ASP A 526 27.18 -20.44 3.82
CA ASP A 526 25.98 -20.42 4.66
C ASP A 526 26.14 -19.40 5.79
N ILE A 527 25.59 -18.21 5.56
CA ILE A 527 25.48 -17.12 6.52
C ILE A 527 24.00 -16.91 6.84
N ARG A 528 23.68 -16.88 8.14
CA ARG A 528 22.33 -16.69 8.65
C ARG A 528 22.37 -16.05 10.03
N ARG A 529 21.30 -15.34 10.35
CA ARG A 529 21.03 -14.76 11.65
C ARG A 529 20.85 -15.86 12.71
N ARG A 530 21.44 -15.66 13.90
CA ARG A 530 21.40 -16.58 15.04
C ARG A 530 20.48 -16.10 16.17
N GLY A 531 20.08 -14.84 16.18
CA GLY A 531 19.27 -14.26 17.25
C GLY A 531 18.21 -13.27 16.75
N PRO A 532 17.34 -12.79 17.65
CA PRO A 532 16.30 -11.84 17.31
C PRO A 532 16.89 -10.50 16.85
N ARG A 533 16.21 -9.80 15.93
CA ARG A 533 16.54 -8.41 15.57
C ARG A 533 16.23 -7.52 16.79
N GLU A 534 17.21 -6.76 17.31
CA GLU A 534 17.03 -5.88 18.48
C GLU A 534 16.15 -4.63 18.22
N GLN A 535 15.40 -4.56 17.10
CA GLN A 535 14.66 -3.36 16.69
C GLN A 535 13.17 -3.53 16.40
N GLU A 536 12.54 -4.67 16.71
CA GLU A 536 11.06 -4.73 16.67
C GLU A 536 10.49 -4.62 18.09
N PRO A 537 9.91 -3.47 18.49
CA PRO A 537 9.09 -3.43 19.69
C PRO A 537 7.93 -4.39 19.48
N THR A 538 7.86 -5.40 20.33
CA THR A 538 6.67 -6.26 20.48
C THR A 538 5.45 -5.37 20.61
N SER A 539 4.63 -5.31 19.56
CA SER A 539 3.32 -4.67 19.59
C SER A 539 2.28 -5.59 20.18
#